data_AF-R8BGG9-F1
#
_entry.id   AF-R8BGG9-F1
#
_cell.length_a   1.000
_cell.length_b   1.000
_cell.length_c   1.000
_cell.angle_alpha   90.00
_cell.angle_beta   90.00
_cell.angle_gamma   90.00
#
_symmetry.space_group_name_H-M   'P 1'
#
loop_
_entity.id
_entity.type
_entity.pdbx_description
1 polymer ?
#
loop_
_entity_poly.entity_id
_entity_poly.type
_entity_poly.pdbx_seq_one_letter_code
_entity_poly.pdbx_strand_id
1 'polypeptide(L)'
;MQSDYGISLFRNFYIDNKTRNPKVKGMNDFQNNVIYNWGGGGGYIAGDSDGQSYANIINNYFISGPSTSVTAFTRGNANFHGYVSNNFYDSDRDGVLDGTALCVKTTCYSDMDILTTPYAYPGPSTLLSPEAAVSYAISKAGSWFPARDQVDNRLVQELQSYGTVGELISDETASPMNGVGTVASGTKPQDTDGDGIPDAWEKANGLNYQDASDAMKISSSGYANIELYVNSLVPSTYP
;
A
#
# COMPACT_ATOMS: atom_id res chain seq x y z
N MET A 1 -1.34 -3.39 14.04
CA MET A 1 -0.12 -4.13 13.71
C MET A 1 0.76 -4.18 14.94
N GLN A 2 1.03 -5.40 15.37
CA GLN A 2 1.91 -5.71 16.50
C GLN A 2 2.48 -7.10 16.18
N SER A 3 3.79 -7.21 16.15
CA SER A 3 4.50 -8.47 15.95
C SER A 3 5.72 -8.50 16.85
N ASP A 4 6.20 -9.71 17.13
CA ASP A 4 7.34 -9.93 18.01
C ASP A 4 8.67 -9.47 17.38
N TYR A 5 8.73 -9.41 16.04
CA TYR A 5 9.93 -9.09 15.26
C TYR A 5 9.83 -7.78 14.47
N GLY A 6 8.79 -6.98 14.74
CA GLY A 6 8.47 -5.77 14.01
C GLY A 6 7.91 -5.99 12.61
N ILE A 7 7.43 -4.92 11.98
CA ILE A 7 6.81 -4.92 10.64
C ILE A 7 7.32 -3.73 9.83
N SER A 8 7.74 -3.97 8.59
CA SER A 8 7.90 -2.93 7.56
C SER A 8 6.60 -2.68 6.81
N LEU A 9 6.28 -1.40 6.65
CA LEU A 9 5.23 -0.87 5.81
C LEU A 9 5.88 0.13 4.88
N PHE A 10 6.07 -0.30 3.63
CA PHE A 10 6.81 0.45 2.63
C PHE A 10 5.99 0.62 1.36
N ARG A 11 5.91 1.86 0.85
CA ARG A 11 5.20 2.22 -0.40
C ARG A 11 3.74 1.76 -0.44
N ASN A 12 3.08 1.72 0.72
CA ASN A 12 1.66 1.45 0.79
C ASN A 12 0.84 2.71 0.49
N PHE A 13 -0.36 2.50 -0.03
CA PHE A 13 -1.38 3.53 -0.19
C PHE A 13 -2.57 3.21 0.71
N TYR A 14 -2.80 4.05 1.71
CA TYR A 14 -3.96 3.98 2.61
C TYR A 14 -4.95 5.09 2.21
N ILE A 15 -6.18 4.72 1.91
CA ILE A 15 -7.22 5.66 1.48
C ILE A 15 -8.56 5.35 2.17
N ASP A 16 -9.29 6.40 2.54
CA ASP A 16 -10.71 6.35 2.92
C ASP A 16 -11.03 5.46 4.14
N ASN A 17 -10.05 5.18 5.00
CA ASN A 17 -10.31 4.45 6.25
C ASN A 17 -10.57 5.39 7.42
N LYS A 18 -11.62 5.07 8.18
CA LYS A 18 -11.97 5.82 9.40
C LYS A 18 -10.86 5.80 10.45
N THR A 19 -10.19 4.67 10.61
CA THR A 19 -9.20 4.42 11.65
C THR A 19 -8.24 3.32 11.23
N ARG A 20 -7.12 3.18 11.97
CA ARG A 20 -6.07 2.16 11.77
C ARG A 20 -5.36 2.28 10.42
N ASN A 21 -4.85 3.48 10.12
CA ASN A 21 -4.16 3.86 8.88
C ASN A 21 -2.60 3.82 8.86
N PRO A 22 -1.83 3.13 9.72
CA PRO A 22 -2.13 2.01 10.60
C PRO A 22 -2.41 2.37 12.07
N LYS A 23 -2.73 1.37 12.91
CA LYS A 23 -2.49 1.41 14.36
C LYS A 23 -1.34 0.49 14.71
N VAL A 24 -0.30 1.01 15.37
CA VAL A 24 0.95 0.30 15.60
C VAL A 24 1.25 0.18 17.09
N LYS A 25 1.84 -0.96 17.47
CA LYS A 25 2.49 -1.22 18.75
C LYS A 25 3.74 -2.07 18.51
N GLY A 26 4.76 -1.94 19.36
CA GLY A 26 6.02 -2.63 19.20
C GLY A 26 6.90 -1.97 18.14
N MET A 27 7.62 -2.77 17.34
CA MET A 27 8.57 -2.26 16.36
C MET A 27 7.93 -2.06 14.98
N ASN A 28 8.20 -0.93 14.33
CA ASN A 28 7.67 -0.64 13.00
C ASN A 28 8.62 0.21 12.14
N ASP A 29 8.68 -0.11 10.87
CA ASP A 29 9.35 0.69 9.85
C ASP A 29 8.28 1.20 8.89
N PHE A 30 7.97 2.49 8.92
CA PHE A 30 6.89 3.15 8.16
C PHE A 30 7.50 4.15 7.19
N GLN A 31 7.83 3.69 5.99
CA GLN A 31 8.58 4.49 5.01
C GLN A 31 7.88 4.62 3.66
N ASN A 32 7.94 5.82 3.05
CA ASN A 32 7.35 6.09 1.72
C ASN A 32 5.87 5.70 1.53
N ASN A 33 5.06 5.72 2.59
CA ASN A 33 3.63 5.46 2.47
C ASN A 33 2.88 6.74 2.12
N VAL A 34 1.77 6.59 1.41
CA VAL A 34 0.82 7.66 1.09
C VAL A 34 -0.46 7.37 1.85
N ILE A 35 -0.96 8.38 2.57
CA ILE A 35 -2.14 8.26 3.41
C ILE A 35 -3.09 9.39 3.03
N TYR A 36 -4.29 9.03 2.58
CA TYR A 36 -5.28 9.94 2.02
C TYR A 36 -6.60 9.82 2.77
N ASN A 37 -7.23 10.97 3.06
CA ASN A 37 -8.63 11.05 3.52
C ASN A 37 -9.00 10.14 4.71
N TRP A 38 -8.11 10.03 5.70
CA TRP A 38 -8.41 9.26 6.91
C TRP A 38 -9.55 9.91 7.69
N GLY A 39 -10.33 9.11 8.42
CA GLY A 39 -11.34 9.63 9.36
C GLY A 39 -10.79 10.00 10.74
N GLY A 40 -11.66 10.03 11.76
CA GLY A 40 -11.30 10.45 13.12
C GLY A 40 -10.29 9.58 13.87
N GLY A 41 -9.76 8.52 13.25
CA GLY A 41 -8.66 7.73 13.80
C GLY A 41 -7.28 8.33 13.57
N GLY A 42 -7.09 9.19 12.57
CA GLY A 42 -5.76 9.66 12.15
C GLY A 42 -5.16 8.82 11.02
N GLY A 43 -4.16 9.40 10.36
CA GLY A 43 -3.35 8.79 9.30
C GLY A 43 -2.27 7.85 9.83
N TYR A 44 -1.91 7.95 11.12
CA TYR A 44 -1.04 7.01 11.82
C TYR A 44 -1.38 7.03 13.31
N ILE A 45 -1.66 5.86 13.90
CA ILE A 45 -2.08 5.72 15.28
C ILE A 45 -0.97 5.05 16.11
N ALA A 46 -0.34 5.82 16.99
CA ALA A 46 0.74 5.37 17.88
C ALA A 46 0.26 4.59 19.12
N GLY A 47 -0.86 3.88 18.99
CA GLY A 47 -1.26 2.86 19.96
C GLY A 47 -1.99 3.36 21.20
N ASP A 48 -1.47 4.42 21.83
CA ASP A 48 -1.71 4.91 23.19
C ASP A 48 -1.74 3.76 24.21
N SER A 49 -0.56 3.25 24.53
CA SER A 49 -0.40 2.16 25.49
C SER A 49 0.82 2.31 26.38
N ASP A 50 0.84 1.55 27.48
CA ASP A 50 1.98 1.46 28.40
C ASP A 50 3.17 0.66 27.85
N GLY A 51 2.95 -0.10 26.77
CA GLY A 51 3.98 -0.89 26.11
C GLY A 51 4.90 -0.05 25.24
N GLN A 52 6.20 -0.32 25.31
CA GLN A 52 7.23 0.36 24.53
C GLN A 52 7.08 0.06 23.03
N SER A 53 7.09 1.10 22.21
CA SER A 53 7.05 1.00 20.74
C SER A 53 8.17 1.82 20.13
N TYR A 54 8.71 1.33 19.01
CA TYR A 54 9.85 1.95 18.30
C TYR A 54 9.50 2.02 16.82
N ALA A 55 9.50 3.21 16.25
CA ALA A 55 9.14 3.42 14.86
C ALA A 55 10.14 4.29 14.09
N ASN A 56 10.50 3.87 12.89
CA ASN A 56 11.07 4.77 11.88
C ASN A 56 9.91 5.26 10.99
N ILE A 57 9.69 6.57 10.91
CA ILE A 57 8.59 7.20 10.16
C ILE A 57 9.23 8.17 9.16
N ILE A 58 9.47 7.71 7.93
CA ILE A 58 10.36 8.40 6.98
C ILE A 58 9.72 8.58 5.60
N ASN A 59 9.83 9.77 5.03
CA ASN A 59 9.41 10.08 3.66
C ASN A 59 7.95 9.72 3.33
N ASN A 60 7.04 9.75 4.30
CA ASN A 60 5.61 9.51 4.06
C ASN A 60 4.91 10.80 3.62
N TYR A 61 3.80 10.68 2.91
CA TYR A 61 2.96 11.81 2.50
C TYR A 61 1.54 11.63 3.03
N PHE A 62 1.09 12.56 3.86
CA PHE A 62 -0.26 12.60 4.41
C PHE A 62 -1.05 13.70 3.70
N ILE A 63 -2.22 13.36 3.16
CA ILE A 63 -3.11 14.30 2.45
C ILE A 63 -4.50 14.24 3.08
N SER A 64 -4.93 15.36 3.65
CA SER A 64 -6.30 15.47 4.16
C SER A 64 -7.30 15.37 3.01
N GLY A 65 -8.39 14.65 3.23
CA GLY A 65 -9.54 14.67 2.33
C GLY A 65 -10.81 15.13 3.06
N PRO A 66 -11.99 15.04 2.40
CA PRO A 66 -13.25 15.51 2.97
C PRO A 66 -13.62 14.88 4.32
N SER A 67 -13.24 13.63 4.56
CA SER A 67 -13.49 12.87 5.80
C SER A 67 -12.46 13.11 6.90
N THR A 68 -11.36 13.81 6.60
CA THR A 68 -10.32 14.13 7.57
C THR A 68 -10.82 15.06 8.65
N SER A 69 -10.74 14.61 9.89
CA SER A 69 -11.29 15.29 11.07
C SER A 69 -10.30 15.43 12.22
N VAL A 70 -9.12 14.84 12.09
CA VAL A 70 -8.02 14.90 13.05
C VAL A 70 -6.68 14.96 12.31
N THR A 71 -5.63 15.38 13.00
CA THR A 71 -4.26 15.43 12.47
C THR A 71 -3.76 14.06 11.98
N ALA A 72 -2.71 14.07 11.15
CA ALA A 72 -2.10 12.86 10.60
C ALA A 72 -1.69 11.85 11.69
N PHE A 73 -1.06 12.32 12.77
CA PHE A 73 -0.66 11.47 13.89
C PHE A 73 -1.63 11.62 15.05
N THR A 74 -2.00 10.49 15.67
CA THR A 74 -2.84 10.46 16.86
C THR A 74 -2.37 9.41 17.86
N ARG A 75 -2.79 9.57 19.12
CA ARG A 75 -2.64 8.57 20.18
C ARG A 75 -1.18 8.16 20.40
N GLY A 76 -0.25 9.10 20.27
CA GLY A 76 1.11 8.96 20.76
C GLY A 76 1.19 9.28 22.25
N ASN A 77 2.31 8.91 22.85
CA ASN A 77 2.70 9.24 24.22
C ASN A 77 4.21 8.97 24.38
N ALA A 78 4.74 9.20 25.58
CA ALA A 78 6.17 9.03 25.87
C ALA A 78 6.71 7.58 25.76
N ASN A 79 5.84 6.56 25.67
CA ASN A 79 6.25 5.16 25.45
C ASN A 79 6.32 4.79 23.96
N PHE A 80 5.99 5.73 23.07
CA PHE A 80 6.09 5.54 21.63
C PHE A 80 7.27 6.37 21.10
N HIS A 81 8.37 5.69 20.83
CA HIS A 81 9.62 6.29 20.37
C HIS A 81 9.66 6.32 18.83
N GLY A 82 9.60 7.51 18.25
CA GLY A 82 9.63 7.73 16.81
C GLY A 82 10.91 8.40 16.35
N TYR A 83 11.66 7.77 15.44
CA TYR A 83 12.55 8.51 14.56
C TYR A 83 11.77 9.01 13.35
N VAL A 84 11.71 10.32 13.16
CA VAL A 84 10.90 10.95 12.11
C VAL A 84 11.77 11.76 11.17
N SER A 85 11.56 11.62 9.87
CA SER A 85 12.31 12.41 8.88
C SER A 85 11.50 12.63 7.62
N ASN A 86 11.45 13.88 7.17
CA ASN A 86 10.96 14.27 5.85
C ASN A 86 9.55 13.72 5.52
N ASN A 87 8.65 13.68 6.51
CA ASN A 87 7.23 13.38 6.28
C ASN A 87 6.51 14.66 5.88
N PHE A 88 5.64 14.59 4.88
CA PHE A 88 4.89 15.73 4.38
C PHE A 88 3.43 15.65 4.81
N TYR A 89 2.83 16.81 5.07
CA TYR A 89 1.41 16.93 5.35
C TYR A 89 0.79 18.06 4.53
N ASP A 90 -0.18 17.67 3.72
CA ASP A 90 -1.07 18.51 2.95
C ASP A 90 -2.45 18.48 3.62
N SER A 91 -2.95 19.65 4.02
CA SER A 91 -4.06 19.73 4.98
C SER A 91 -5.21 20.63 4.55
N ASP A 92 -5.01 21.46 3.54
CA ASP A 92 -5.93 22.54 3.17
C ASP A 92 -6.97 22.13 2.13
N ARG A 93 -6.75 20.99 1.43
CA ARG A 93 -7.72 20.37 0.51
C ARG A 93 -8.06 21.26 -0.67
N ASP A 94 -7.07 21.99 -1.18
CA ASP A 94 -7.27 23.01 -2.21
C ASP A 94 -7.19 22.44 -3.65
N GLY A 95 -6.84 21.16 -3.78
CA GLY A 95 -6.71 20.47 -5.07
C GLY A 95 -5.32 20.60 -5.69
N VAL A 96 -4.33 21.08 -4.94
CA VAL A 96 -2.92 21.14 -5.33
C VAL A 96 -2.13 20.22 -4.40
N LEU A 97 -1.11 19.54 -4.92
CA LEU A 97 -0.19 18.75 -4.09
C LEU A 97 0.98 19.64 -3.65
N ASP A 98 0.79 20.43 -2.59
CA ASP A 98 1.78 21.40 -2.10
C ASP A 98 1.96 21.39 -0.57
N GLY A 99 1.62 20.27 0.05
CA GLY A 99 1.90 20.00 1.46
C GLY A 99 3.34 20.31 1.90
N THR A 100 3.48 20.53 3.20
CA THR A 100 4.75 20.96 3.80
C THR A 100 5.39 19.87 4.65
N ALA A 101 6.71 19.90 4.77
CA ALA A 101 7.43 19.00 5.66
C ALA A 101 7.00 19.23 7.12
N LEU A 102 6.59 18.15 7.79
CA LEU A 102 6.28 18.17 9.23
C LEU A 102 7.52 18.48 10.05
N CYS A 103 7.34 19.28 11.10
CA CYS A 103 8.41 19.62 12.02
C CYS A 103 8.90 18.40 12.81
N VAL A 104 10.20 18.29 13.10
CA VAL A 104 10.77 17.21 13.93
C VAL A 104 10.59 17.55 15.41
N LYS A 105 9.36 17.52 15.90
CA LYS A 105 8.99 17.79 17.31
C LYS A 105 7.81 16.94 17.75
N THR A 106 7.75 16.62 19.03
CA THR A 106 6.67 15.82 19.65
C THR A 106 5.26 16.35 19.33
N THR A 107 5.08 17.69 19.27
CA THR A 107 3.80 18.33 18.94
C THR A 107 3.33 18.11 17.50
N CYS A 108 4.23 17.77 16.56
CA CYS A 108 3.89 17.42 15.18
C CYS A 108 3.52 15.93 15.03
N TYR A 109 3.78 15.11 16.07
CA TYR A 109 3.62 13.65 16.05
C TYR A 109 2.84 13.14 17.27
N SER A 110 1.81 13.88 17.73
CA SER A 110 0.90 13.45 18.80
C SER A 110 1.61 13.03 20.09
N ASP A 111 2.56 13.83 20.58
CA ASP A 111 3.26 13.62 21.85
C ASP A 111 4.13 12.35 21.93
N MET A 112 4.51 11.77 20.77
CA MET A 112 5.54 10.72 20.69
C MET A 112 6.88 11.24 21.23
N ASP A 113 7.65 10.34 21.85
CA ASP A 113 9.06 10.63 22.14
C ASP A 113 9.87 10.59 20.83
N ILE A 114 10.54 11.68 20.48
CA ILE A 114 11.22 11.83 19.19
C ILE A 114 12.71 11.53 19.33
N LEU A 115 13.14 10.47 18.66
CA LEU A 115 14.54 10.03 18.67
C LEU A 115 15.39 10.83 17.69
N THR A 116 16.66 11.06 18.04
CA THR A 116 17.64 11.74 17.18
C THR A 116 18.35 10.81 16.19
N THR A 117 18.28 9.50 16.43
CA THR A 117 18.87 8.47 15.56
C THR A 117 17.80 7.42 15.20
N PRO A 118 17.82 6.87 13.98
CA PRO A 118 16.92 5.80 13.60
C PRO A 118 17.02 4.61 14.55
N TYR A 119 15.88 3.96 14.80
CA TYR A 119 15.86 2.65 15.42
C TYR A 119 16.44 1.62 14.44
N ALA A 120 17.23 0.68 14.95
CA ALA A 120 17.89 -0.33 14.14
C ALA A 120 16.88 -1.36 13.58
N TYR A 121 16.48 -1.19 12.31
CA TYR A 121 15.56 -2.07 11.61
C TYR A 121 16.00 -2.24 10.14
N PRO A 122 15.84 -3.43 9.52
CA PRO A 122 16.15 -3.63 8.11
C PRO A 122 15.12 -2.94 7.20
N GLY A 123 15.30 -1.64 7.01
CA GLY A 123 14.47 -0.83 6.12
C GLY A 123 14.75 -1.05 4.63
N PRO A 124 13.91 -0.49 3.75
CA PRO A 124 14.10 -0.53 2.30
C PRO A 124 15.44 0.07 1.87
N SER A 125 16.10 -0.55 0.88
CA SER A 125 17.38 -0.08 0.35
C SER A 125 17.29 1.18 -0.51
N THR A 126 16.10 1.48 -1.04
CA THR A 126 15.87 2.62 -1.96
C THR A 126 14.63 3.39 -1.54
N LEU A 127 14.79 4.64 -1.12
CA LEU A 127 13.69 5.53 -0.77
C LEU A 127 13.38 6.51 -1.91
N LEU A 128 12.10 6.82 -2.05
CA LEU A 128 11.58 7.90 -2.89
C LEU A 128 11.49 9.20 -2.06
N SER A 129 11.39 10.35 -2.72
CA SER A 129 10.85 11.54 -2.04
C SER A 129 9.38 11.32 -1.69
N PRO A 130 8.81 12.07 -0.72
CA PRO A 130 7.38 12.02 -0.42
C PRO A 130 6.49 12.20 -1.66
N GLU A 131 6.78 13.20 -2.50
CA GLU A 131 6.01 13.50 -3.73
C GLU A 131 6.15 12.38 -4.77
N ALA A 132 7.35 11.81 -4.87
CA ALA A 132 7.59 10.65 -5.73
C ALA A 132 6.84 9.40 -5.22
N ALA A 133 6.62 9.27 -3.91
CA ALA A 133 5.77 8.22 -3.35
C ALA A 133 4.29 8.42 -3.74
N VAL A 134 3.79 9.66 -3.78
CA VAL A 134 2.45 9.98 -4.32
C VAL A 134 2.35 9.59 -5.80
N SER A 135 3.33 9.98 -6.61
CA SER A 135 3.40 9.60 -8.03
C SER A 135 3.46 8.08 -8.23
N TYR A 136 4.18 7.38 -7.36
CA TYR A 136 4.25 5.92 -7.35
C TYR A 136 2.90 5.29 -7.02
N ALA A 137 2.22 5.77 -5.97
CA ALA A 137 0.88 5.29 -5.59
C ALA A 137 -0.13 5.49 -6.74
N ILE A 138 -0.17 6.68 -7.35
CA ILE A 138 -1.04 6.99 -8.50
C ILE A 138 -0.79 6.01 -9.66
N SER A 139 0.45 5.61 -9.92
CA SER A 139 0.79 4.76 -11.07
C SER A 139 0.78 3.26 -10.80
N LYS A 140 0.90 2.82 -9.53
CA LYS A 140 1.16 1.41 -9.18
C LYS A 140 0.27 0.81 -8.10
N ALA A 141 -0.52 1.62 -7.37
CA ALA A 141 -1.43 1.06 -6.37
C ALA A 141 -2.62 0.34 -7.02
N GLY A 142 -3.15 -0.67 -6.31
CA GLY A 142 -4.30 -1.48 -6.73
C GLY A 142 -3.96 -2.56 -7.76
N SER A 143 -4.98 -3.24 -8.27
CA SER A 143 -4.85 -4.21 -9.36
C SER A 143 -4.79 -3.47 -10.68
N TRP A 144 -3.59 -3.01 -11.06
CA TRP A 144 -3.42 -2.13 -12.21
C TRP A 144 -3.00 -2.82 -13.51
N PHE A 145 -2.64 -4.10 -13.48
CA PHE A 145 -2.33 -4.88 -14.68
C PHE A 145 -3.51 -5.72 -15.14
N PRO A 146 -3.79 -5.78 -16.46
CA PRO A 146 -3.32 -4.88 -17.50
C PRO A 146 -3.97 -3.49 -17.43
N ALA A 147 -5.06 -3.37 -16.67
CA ALA A 147 -5.76 -2.13 -16.40
C ALA A 147 -6.46 -2.22 -15.05
N ARG A 148 -6.67 -1.06 -14.41
CA ARG A 148 -7.52 -0.92 -13.22
C ARG A 148 -8.99 -1.10 -13.57
N ASP A 149 -9.75 -1.70 -12.66
CA ASP A 149 -11.21 -1.68 -12.72
C ASP A 149 -11.77 -0.31 -12.28
N GLN A 150 -13.10 -0.17 -12.24
CA GLN A 150 -13.73 1.09 -11.86
C GLN A 150 -13.44 1.52 -10.41
N VAL A 151 -13.23 0.57 -9.49
CA VAL A 151 -13.00 0.86 -8.07
C VAL A 151 -11.58 1.36 -7.87
N ASP A 152 -10.58 0.63 -8.41
CA ASP A 152 -9.18 1.04 -8.34
C ASP A 152 -8.97 2.41 -9.03
N ASN A 153 -9.65 2.65 -10.16
CA ASN A 153 -9.60 3.96 -10.83
C ASN A 153 -10.19 5.07 -9.97
N ARG A 154 -11.32 4.83 -9.29
CA ARG A 154 -11.94 5.82 -8.40
C ARG A 154 -10.99 6.21 -7.26
N LEU A 155 -10.41 5.23 -6.57
CA LEU A 155 -9.49 5.48 -5.44
C LEU A 155 -8.27 6.29 -5.87
N VAL A 156 -7.75 6.04 -7.07
CA VAL A 156 -6.63 6.83 -7.61
C VAL A 156 -7.06 8.22 -8.03
N GLN A 157 -8.25 8.38 -8.61
CA GLN A 157 -8.80 9.70 -8.93
C GLN A 157 -9.03 10.54 -7.68
N GLU A 158 -9.45 9.93 -6.57
CA GLU A 158 -9.54 10.60 -5.27
C GLU A 158 -8.18 11.07 -4.79
N LEU A 159 -7.14 10.23 -4.87
CA LEU A 159 -5.77 10.67 -4.55
C LEU A 159 -5.31 11.82 -5.45
N GLN A 160 -5.59 11.76 -6.75
CA GLN A 160 -5.25 12.80 -7.73
C GLN A 160 -6.05 14.10 -7.53
N SER A 161 -7.13 14.06 -6.74
CA SER A 161 -7.92 15.24 -6.39
C SER A 161 -7.26 16.10 -5.33
N TYR A 162 -6.17 15.61 -4.71
CA TYR A 162 -5.38 16.29 -3.69
C TYR A 162 -6.25 16.94 -2.60
N GLY A 163 -7.17 16.15 -2.06
CA GLY A 163 -7.96 16.50 -0.89
C GLY A 163 -9.38 16.99 -1.19
N THR A 164 -9.72 17.24 -2.45
CA THR A 164 -11.05 17.78 -2.82
C THR A 164 -12.14 16.70 -2.91
N VAL A 165 -11.79 15.43 -3.12
CA VAL A 165 -12.74 14.31 -3.27
C VAL A 165 -12.36 13.14 -2.37
N GLY A 166 -13.32 12.44 -1.78
CA GLY A 166 -13.07 11.24 -0.98
C GLY A 166 -14.12 11.05 0.10
N GLU A 167 -14.44 9.80 0.45
CA GLU A 167 -15.41 9.51 1.51
C GLU A 167 -15.15 8.18 2.22
N LEU A 168 -15.48 8.13 3.51
CA LEU A 168 -15.43 6.84 4.22
C LEU A 168 -16.51 5.91 3.70
N ILE A 169 -16.10 4.75 3.18
CA ILE A 169 -17.04 3.74 2.71
C ILE A 169 -17.61 2.95 3.89
N SER A 170 -18.94 2.99 4.05
CA SER A 170 -19.67 2.19 5.05
C SER A 170 -20.51 1.06 4.44
N ASP A 171 -20.76 1.12 3.13
CA ASP A 171 -21.50 0.14 2.36
C ASP A 171 -20.89 0.12 0.95
N GLU A 172 -20.20 -0.97 0.61
CA GLU A 172 -19.55 -1.13 -0.69
C GLU A 172 -20.55 -1.25 -1.84
N THR A 173 -21.81 -1.61 -1.57
CA THR A 173 -22.85 -1.77 -2.60
C THR A 173 -23.52 -0.44 -2.94
N ALA A 174 -23.39 0.56 -2.07
CA ALA A 174 -23.95 1.89 -2.28
C ALA A 174 -23.08 2.73 -3.24
N SER A 175 -23.70 3.76 -3.82
CA SER A 175 -22.96 4.80 -4.53
C SER A 175 -21.98 5.48 -3.56
N PRO A 176 -20.76 5.81 -4.03
CA PRO A 176 -20.29 5.67 -5.42
C PRO A 176 -19.53 4.38 -5.74
N MET A 177 -19.31 3.49 -4.76
CA MET A 177 -18.57 2.24 -4.99
C MET A 177 -19.33 1.29 -5.91
N ASN A 178 -20.65 1.16 -5.70
CA ASN A 178 -21.55 0.34 -6.51
C ASN A 178 -21.02 -1.11 -6.71
N GLY A 179 -20.39 -1.67 -5.68
CA GLY A 179 -19.76 -2.98 -5.67
C GLY A 179 -18.24 -2.94 -5.53
N VAL A 180 -17.62 -4.11 -5.69
CA VAL A 180 -16.17 -4.33 -5.44
C VAL A 180 -15.31 -4.25 -6.71
N GLY A 181 -15.84 -3.71 -7.80
CA GLY A 181 -15.17 -3.74 -9.09
C GLY A 181 -15.76 -4.79 -10.03
N THR A 182 -15.51 -4.63 -11.33
CA THR A 182 -15.83 -5.63 -12.35
C THR A 182 -14.56 -5.92 -13.12
N VAL A 183 -14.06 -7.14 -12.97
CA VAL A 183 -12.88 -7.59 -13.71
C VAL A 183 -13.29 -7.86 -15.15
N ALA A 184 -12.65 -7.16 -16.10
CA ALA A 184 -12.86 -7.40 -17.52
C ALA A 184 -12.50 -8.84 -17.86
N SER A 185 -13.42 -9.56 -18.51
CA SER A 185 -13.12 -10.90 -18.99
C SER A 185 -12.21 -10.86 -20.22
N GLY A 186 -11.31 -11.84 -20.30
CA GLY A 186 -10.50 -12.08 -21.48
C GLY A 186 -11.00 -13.28 -22.27
N THR A 187 -10.48 -13.46 -23.49
CA THR A 187 -10.62 -14.73 -24.21
C THR A 187 -9.67 -15.74 -23.58
N LYS A 188 -10.22 -16.82 -22.98
CA LYS A 188 -9.40 -17.92 -22.46
C LYS A 188 -8.59 -18.52 -23.62
N PRO A 189 -7.24 -18.59 -23.53
CA PRO A 189 -6.45 -19.36 -24.47
C PRO A 189 -6.89 -20.83 -24.48
N GLN A 190 -6.66 -21.52 -25.59
CA GLN A 190 -6.86 -22.97 -25.65
C GLN A 190 -5.91 -23.68 -24.69
N ASP A 191 -6.46 -24.62 -23.95
CA ASP A 191 -5.85 -25.45 -22.90
C ASP A 191 -6.57 -26.81 -23.02
N THR A 192 -5.91 -27.74 -23.72
CA THR A 192 -6.53 -28.95 -24.27
C THR A 192 -6.70 -30.04 -23.22
N ASP A 193 -5.78 -30.15 -22.26
CA ASP A 193 -5.84 -31.13 -21.18
C ASP A 193 -6.41 -30.57 -19.85
N GLY A 194 -6.61 -29.26 -19.77
CA GLY A 194 -7.34 -28.61 -18.68
C GLY A 194 -6.51 -28.40 -17.43
N ASP A 195 -5.18 -28.35 -17.55
CA ASP A 195 -4.27 -28.24 -16.41
C ASP A 195 -4.00 -26.79 -15.96
N GLY A 196 -4.49 -25.82 -16.76
CA GLY A 196 -4.37 -24.39 -16.48
C GLY A 196 -3.24 -23.70 -17.23
N ILE A 197 -2.45 -24.42 -18.04
CA ILE A 197 -1.42 -23.88 -18.93
C ILE A 197 -1.95 -23.86 -20.38
N PRO A 198 -1.82 -22.76 -21.13
CA PRO A 198 -2.22 -22.73 -22.53
C PRO A 198 -1.34 -23.64 -23.41
N ASP A 199 -1.95 -24.35 -24.37
CA ASP A 199 -1.25 -25.21 -25.34
C ASP A 199 -0.07 -24.48 -26.00
N ALA A 200 -0.26 -23.19 -26.32
CA ALA A 200 0.75 -22.38 -26.98
C ALA A 200 1.97 -22.14 -26.10
N TRP A 201 1.77 -21.94 -24.79
CA TRP A 201 2.85 -21.77 -23.83
C TRP A 201 3.57 -23.09 -23.59
N GLU A 202 2.84 -24.19 -23.43
CA GLU A 202 3.43 -25.53 -23.28
C GLU A 202 4.31 -25.92 -24.46
N LYS A 203 3.82 -25.77 -25.69
CA LYS A 203 4.60 -26.02 -26.91
C LYS A 203 5.85 -25.14 -26.98
N ALA A 204 5.75 -23.88 -26.58
CA ALA A 204 6.90 -22.97 -26.55
C ALA A 204 7.94 -23.33 -25.49
N ASN A 205 7.53 -24.03 -24.42
CA ASN A 205 8.38 -24.44 -23.30
C ASN A 205 8.70 -25.94 -23.28
N GLY A 206 8.36 -26.69 -24.33
CA GLY A 206 8.71 -28.10 -24.50
C GLY A 206 7.86 -29.07 -23.66
N LEU A 207 6.67 -28.66 -23.24
CA LEU A 207 5.70 -29.47 -22.51
C LEU A 207 4.70 -30.16 -23.47
N ASN A 208 3.94 -31.11 -22.94
CA ASN A 208 2.96 -31.86 -23.71
C ASN A 208 1.54 -31.40 -23.35
N TYR A 209 0.95 -30.59 -24.24
CA TYR A 209 -0.42 -30.05 -24.16
C TYR A 209 -1.58 -31.06 -24.14
N GLN A 210 -1.27 -32.34 -23.95
CA GLN A 210 -2.20 -33.44 -23.80
C GLN A 210 -1.92 -34.24 -22.50
N ASP A 211 -0.97 -33.82 -21.66
CA ASP A 211 -0.58 -34.45 -20.40
C ASP A 211 -0.72 -33.48 -19.22
N ALA A 212 -1.94 -33.41 -18.68
CA ALA A 212 -2.26 -32.57 -17.53
C ALA A 212 -1.43 -32.84 -16.26
N SER A 213 -0.67 -33.94 -16.21
CA SER A 213 0.23 -34.21 -15.08
C SER A 213 1.49 -33.35 -15.10
N ASP A 214 1.80 -32.69 -16.23
CA ASP A 214 3.05 -31.96 -16.41
C ASP A 214 3.04 -30.55 -15.83
N ALA A 215 1.87 -29.90 -15.67
CA ALA A 215 1.73 -28.62 -14.96
C ALA A 215 2.41 -28.61 -13.58
N MET A 216 2.26 -29.69 -12.82
CA MET A 216 2.80 -29.81 -11.45
C MET A 216 4.22 -30.39 -11.39
N LYS A 217 4.82 -30.76 -12.53
CA LYS A 217 6.21 -31.25 -12.54
C LYS A 217 7.16 -30.09 -12.23
N ILE A 218 8.09 -30.33 -11.30
CA ILE A 218 9.10 -29.35 -10.90
C ILE A 218 10.16 -29.24 -12.00
N SER A 219 10.31 -28.04 -12.53
CA SER A 219 11.33 -27.71 -13.53
C SER A 219 12.72 -27.61 -12.89
N SER A 220 13.75 -27.44 -13.73
CA SER A 220 15.13 -27.21 -13.26
C SER A 220 15.31 -25.90 -12.47
N SER A 221 14.35 -24.97 -12.55
CA SER A 221 14.34 -23.73 -11.76
C SER A 221 13.88 -23.92 -10.31
N GLY A 222 13.31 -25.09 -9.99
CA GLY A 222 12.71 -25.38 -8.68
C GLY A 222 11.22 -25.03 -8.57
N TYR A 223 10.65 -24.38 -9.59
CA TYR A 223 9.22 -24.09 -9.70
C TYR A 223 8.49 -25.12 -10.57
N ALA A 224 7.23 -25.38 -10.27
CA ALA A 224 6.33 -26.14 -11.13
C ALA A 224 6.09 -25.39 -12.46
N ASN A 225 5.77 -26.13 -13.52
CA ASN A 225 5.51 -25.53 -14.83
C ASN A 225 4.35 -24.53 -14.80
N ILE A 226 3.30 -24.80 -14.02
CA ILE A 226 2.19 -23.86 -13.83
C ILE A 226 2.64 -22.56 -13.15
N GLU A 227 3.58 -22.62 -12.22
CA GLU A 227 4.13 -21.44 -11.56
C GLU A 227 4.97 -20.62 -12.53
N LEU A 228 5.75 -21.27 -13.40
CA LEU A 228 6.49 -20.59 -14.47
C LEU A 228 5.56 -19.87 -15.43
N TYR A 229 4.46 -20.52 -15.82
CA TYR A 229 3.44 -19.90 -16.67
C TYR A 229 2.82 -18.67 -15.99
N VAL A 230 2.31 -18.81 -14.76
CA VAL A 230 1.68 -17.72 -14.01
C VAL A 230 2.63 -16.54 -13.83
N ASN A 231 3.91 -16.79 -13.50
CA ASN A 231 4.91 -15.73 -13.38
C ASN A 231 5.26 -15.05 -14.71
N SER A 232 5.07 -15.74 -15.84
CA SER A 232 5.29 -15.15 -17.18
C SER A 232 4.17 -14.21 -17.63
N LEU A 233 3.02 -14.20 -16.94
CA LEU A 233 1.87 -13.37 -17.30
C LEU A 233 2.09 -11.87 -17.05
N VAL A 234 3.06 -11.52 -16.20
CA VAL A 234 3.41 -10.13 -15.89
C VAL A 234 4.84 -9.82 -16.40
N PRO A 235 5.08 -8.61 -16.95
CA PRO A 235 6.42 -8.19 -17.35
C PRO A 235 7.46 -8.32 -16.22
N SER A 236 8.69 -8.73 -16.52
CA SER A 236 9.78 -8.86 -15.53
C SER A 236 10.21 -7.55 -14.87
N THR A 237 9.77 -6.41 -15.40
CA THR A 237 9.94 -5.07 -14.80
C THR A 237 8.86 -4.75 -13.78
N TYR A 238 7.99 -5.69 -13.43
CA TYR A 238 7.09 -5.55 -12.29
C TYR A 238 7.92 -5.53 -10.99
N PRO A 239 7.68 -4.54 -10.11
CA PRO A 239 8.39 -4.42 -8.85
C PRO A 239 8.07 -5.55 -7.87
#